data_AF-A0A4Q3EIU4-F1
#
_entry.id   AF-A0A4Q3EIU4-F1
#
_cell.length_a   1.000
_cell.length_b   1.000
_cell.length_c   1.000
_cell.angle_alpha   90.00
_cell.angle_beta   90.00
_cell.angle_gamma   90.00
#
_symmetry.space_group_name_H-M   'P 1'
#
loop_
_entity.id
_entity.type
_entity.pdbx_description
1 polymer ?
#
loop_
_entity_poly.entity_id
_entity_poly.type
_entity_poly.pdbx_seq_one_letter_code
_entity_poly.pdbx_strand_id
1 'polypeptide(L)'
;SNRLRLEQRFINAEQGGFSQRLRYYIRSQLPLVRVDTIFNRGIYAALQNELFVNVQHQERASNSFLDQNRSYVSFGYRFSKKIDVELGYQFVYSKDRDGNLRNNVFQLGLYTDF
;
A
#
# COMPACT_ATOMS: atom_id res chain seq x y z
N SER A 1 -8.47 -1.18 -8.41
CA SER A 1 -7.17 -1.52 -9.02
C SER A 1 -6.50 -2.59 -8.17
N ASN A 2 -5.96 -3.64 -8.79
CA ASN A 2 -5.14 -4.63 -8.10
C ASN A 2 -3.84 -4.85 -8.90
N ARG A 3 -2.76 -5.20 -8.22
CA ARG A 3 -1.45 -5.45 -8.82
C ARG A 3 -0.72 -6.52 -8.03
N LEU A 4 -0.33 -7.58 -8.73
CA LEU A 4 0.56 -8.63 -8.22
C LEU A 4 1.98 -8.39 -8.74
N ARG A 5 2.99 -8.59 -7.90
CA ARG A 5 4.40 -8.54 -8.30
C ARG A 5 5.21 -9.61 -7.57
N LEU A 6 6.06 -10.31 -8.30
CA LEU A 6 7.12 -11.13 -7.73
C LEU A 6 8.41 -10.30 -7.69
N GLU A 7 9.00 -10.13 -6.52
CA GLU A 7 10.20 -9.34 -6.27
C GLU A 7 11.36 -10.27 -5.88
N GLN A 8 12.51 -10.09 -6.54
CA GLN A 8 13.76 -10.76 -6.19
C GLN A 8 14.63 -9.80 -5.37
N ARG A 9 15.18 -10.28 -4.26
CA ARG A 9 16.04 -9.52 -3.35
C ARG A 9 17.38 -10.23 -3.21
N PHE A 10 18.45 -9.48 -3.44
CA PHE A 10 19.81 -9.93 -3.17
C PHE A 10 20.23 -9.31 -1.83
N ILE A 11 20.33 -10.13 -0.79
CA ILE A 11 20.67 -9.75 0.58
C ILE A 11 22.07 -10.32 0.84
N ASN A 12 23.07 -9.48 1.13
CA ASN A 12 24.48 -9.92 1.18
C ASN A 12 24.91 -10.58 -0.14
N ALA A 13 24.87 -9.81 -1.23
CA ALA A 13 25.20 -10.27 -2.58
C ALA A 13 26.58 -10.93 -2.68
N GLU A 14 27.55 -10.48 -1.87
CA GLU A 14 28.89 -11.06 -1.77
C GLU A 14 28.90 -12.50 -1.24
N GLN A 15 27.88 -12.90 -0.48
CA GLN A 15 27.70 -14.25 0.06
C GLN A 15 26.64 -15.06 -0.70
N GLY A 16 26.16 -14.56 -1.84
CA GLY A 16 25.11 -15.22 -2.64
C GLY A 16 23.75 -15.27 -1.94
N GLY A 17 23.48 -14.37 -1.00
CA GLY A 17 22.20 -14.34 -0.32
C GLY A 17 21.10 -13.84 -1.26
N PHE A 18 20.13 -14.71 -1.50
CA PHE A 18 18.98 -14.47 -2.36
C PHE A 18 17.70 -14.71 -1.57
N SER A 19 16.68 -13.89 -1.80
CA SER A 19 15.34 -14.05 -1.25
C SER A 19 14.29 -13.62 -2.27
N GLN A 20 13.16 -14.29 -2.28
CA GLN A 20 12.03 -13.94 -3.15
C GLN A 20 10.83 -13.56 -2.30
N ARG A 21 10.13 -12.51 -2.72
CA ARG A 21 8.94 -12.01 -2.05
C ARG A 21 7.82 -11.78 -3.05
N LEU A 22 6.63 -12.24 -2.70
CA LEU A 22 5.40 -11.90 -3.40
C LEU A 22 4.81 -10.64 -2.77
N ARG A 23 4.41 -9.70 -3.62
CA ARG A 23 3.75 -8.47 -3.24
C ARG A 23 2.38 -8.41 -3.91
N TYR A 24 1.35 -8.23 -3.10
CA TYR A 24 -0.01 -8.04 -3.58
C TYR A 24 -0.55 -6.69 -3.13
N TYR A 25 -0.95 -5.87 -4.08
CA TYR A 25 -1.51 -4.56 -3.86
C TYR A 25 -2.97 -4.53 -4.33
N ILE A 26 -3.85 -4.02 -3.50
CA ILE A 26 -5.24 -3.77 -3.86
C ILE A 26 -5.66 -2.38 -3.39
N ARG A 27 -6.38 -1.65 -4.24
CA ARG A 27 -6.99 -0.35 -3.93
C ARG A 27 -8.39 -0.24 -4.51
N SER A 28 -9.31 0.19 -3.67
CA SER A 28 -10.70 0.46 -4.00
C SER A 28 -11.06 1.89 -3.60
N GLN A 29 -11.78 2.60 -4.46
CA GLN A 29 -12.32 3.93 -4.18
C GLN A 29 -13.85 3.81 -4.16
N LEU A 30 -14.45 4.24 -3.06
CA LEU A 30 -15.88 4.17 -2.81
C LEU A 30 -16.44 5.60 -2.74
N PRO A 31 -17.33 6.01 -3.66
CA PRO A 31 -18.00 7.29 -3.56
C PRO A 31 -19.00 7.25 -2.40
N LEU A 32 -18.78 8.06 -1.36
CA LEU A 32 -19.64 8.13 -0.17
C LEU A 32 -20.81 9.08 -0.40
N VAL A 33 -20.53 10.25 -0.97
CA VAL A 33 -21.54 11.26 -1.31
C VAL A 33 -21.31 11.66 -2.76
N ARG A 34 -22.34 11.48 -3.58
CA ARG A 34 -22.34 11.90 -4.98
C ARG A 34 -23.16 13.20 -5.05
N VAL A 35 -22.51 14.30 -5.44
CA VAL A 35 -23.20 15.58 -5.63
C VAL A 35 -23.94 15.59 -6.98
N ASP A 36 -23.44 14.83 -7.95
CA ASP A 36 -23.96 14.73 -9.30
C ASP A 36 -24.37 13.28 -9.65
N THR A 37 -25.25 13.12 -10.64
CA THR A 37 -25.71 11.81 -11.16
C THR A 37 -24.55 10.95 -11.70
N ILE A 38 -23.50 11.62 -12.18
CA ILE A 38 -22.21 11.03 -12.59
C ILE A 38 -21.17 11.52 -11.57
N PHE A 39 -20.32 10.64 -11.03
CA PHE A 39 -19.34 10.99 -9.97
C PHE A 39 -18.23 11.94 -10.46
N ASN A 40 -18.60 13.19 -10.72
CA ASN A 40 -17.75 14.30 -11.15
C ASN A 40 -17.28 15.13 -9.96
N ARG A 41 -18.11 15.17 -8.91
CA ARG A 41 -17.86 15.87 -7.65
C ARG A 41 -18.43 15.09 -6.47
N GLY A 42 -17.71 15.14 -5.36
CA GLY A 42 -18.20 14.56 -4.11
C GLY A 42 -17.11 13.96 -3.24
N ILE A 43 -17.55 13.43 -2.11
CA ILE A 43 -16.68 12.82 -1.11
C ILE A 43 -16.52 11.34 -1.47
N TYR A 44 -15.29 10.86 -1.45
CA TYR A 44 -14.97 9.45 -1.56
C TYR A 44 -14.11 8.98 -0.39
N ALA A 45 -14.20 7.69 -0.10
CA ALA A 45 -13.21 6.99 0.71
C ALA A 45 -12.37 6.11 -0.20
N ALA A 46 -11.09 5.98 0.08
CA ALA A 46 -10.26 4.95 -0.54
C ALA A 46 -9.74 3.98 0.52
N LEU A 47 -9.82 2.70 0.18
CA LEU A 47 -9.22 1.62 0.95
C LEU A 47 -8.11 1.03 0.10
N GLN A 48 -6.94 0.86 0.69
CA GLN A 48 -5.81 0.25 0.06
C GLN A 48 -5.16 -0.72 1.04
N ASN A 49 -4.73 -1.86 0.53
CA ASN A 49 -3.93 -2.79 1.29
C ASN A 49 -2.81 -3.36 0.42
N GLU A 50 -1.62 -3.45 0.99
CA GLU A 50 -0.45 -4.02 0.34
C GLU A 50 0.20 -5.06 1.25
N LEU A 51 0.17 -6.31 0.80
CA LEU A 51 0.71 -7.46 1.50
C LEU A 51 2.04 -7.89 0.88
N PHE A 52 2.97 -8.25 1.75
CA PHE A 52 4.30 -8.70 1.39
C PHE A 52 4.57 -10.04 2.05
N VAL A 53 4.69 -11.08 1.22
CA VAL A 53 4.84 -12.47 1.65
C VAL A 53 6.18 -13.01 1.16
N ASN A 54 6.99 -13.55 2.04
CA ASN A 54 8.26 -14.17 1.66
C ASN A 54 7.96 -15.56 1.07
N VAL A 55 8.50 -15.84 -0.12
CA VAL A 55 8.28 -17.07 -0.88
C VAL A 55 9.48 -18.01 -0.79
N GLN A 56 10.70 -17.47 -0.81
CA GLN A 56 11.93 -18.26 -0.73
C GLN A 56 12.97 -17.62 0.18
N HIS A 57 13.76 -18.46 0.86
CA HIS A 57 14.86 -18.08 1.75
C HIS A 57 14.44 -17.04 2.80
N GLN A 58 13.31 -17.30 3.45
CA GLN A 58 12.73 -16.42 4.48
C GLN A 58 13.67 -16.27 5.68
N GLU A 59 14.48 -17.28 6.01
CA GLU A 59 15.49 -17.22 7.06
C GLU A 59 16.62 -16.20 6.79
N ARG A 60 16.77 -15.71 5.54
CA ARG A 60 17.74 -14.65 5.19
C ARG A 60 17.11 -13.25 5.13
N ALA A 61 15.78 -13.16 5.23
CA ALA A 61 15.03 -11.93 5.31
C ALA A 61 14.49 -11.74 6.75
N SER A 62 13.16 -11.71 6.91
CA SER A 62 12.46 -11.46 8.18
C SER A 62 12.30 -12.72 9.06
N ASN A 63 12.66 -13.91 8.57
CA ASN A 63 12.34 -15.21 9.19
C ASN A 63 10.83 -15.42 9.44
N SER A 64 9.99 -14.75 8.65
CA SER A 64 8.54 -14.86 8.73
C SER A 64 7.92 -14.96 7.33
N PHE A 65 6.86 -15.74 7.22
CA PHE A 65 6.06 -15.87 6.00
C PHE A 65 5.44 -14.53 5.59
N LEU A 66 4.96 -13.75 6.56
CA LEU A 66 4.47 -12.38 6.36
C LEU A 66 5.56 -11.38 6.73
N ASP A 67 6.13 -10.76 5.70
CA ASP A 67 7.20 -9.77 5.82
C ASP A 67 6.63 -8.42 6.31
N GLN A 68 5.60 -7.95 5.60
CA GLN A 68 5.00 -6.64 5.83
C GLN A 68 3.54 -6.59 5.38
N ASN A 69 2.76 -5.75 6.04
CA ASN A 69 1.42 -5.34 5.65
C ASN A 69 1.33 -3.81 5.74
N ARG A 70 0.88 -3.16 4.65
CA ARG A 70 0.59 -1.72 4.62
C ARG A 70 -0.90 -1.55 4.35
N SER A 71 -1.64 -1.22 5.40
CA SER A 71 -3.05 -0.86 5.30
C SER A 71 -3.16 0.64 5.21
N TYR A 72 -3.93 1.14 4.24
CA TYR A 72 -4.16 2.55 4.05
C TYR A 72 -5.66 2.80 3.89
N VAL A 73 -6.14 3.81 4.61
CA VAL A 73 -7.49 4.33 4.50
C VAL A 73 -7.40 5.83 4.30
N SER A 74 -8.22 6.35 3.39
CA SER A 74 -8.27 7.78 3.14
C SER A 74 -9.66 8.27 2.84
N PHE A 75 -9.84 9.56 3.08
CA PHE A 75 -11.00 10.33 2.70
C PHE A 75 -10.55 11.44 1.77
N GLY A 76 -11.25 11.58 0.65
CA GLY A 76 -10.93 12.60 -0.33
C GLY A 76 -12.17 13.31 -0.83
N TYR A 77 -11.94 14.50 -1.34
CA TYR A 77 -12.93 15.30 -2.03
C TYR A 77 -12.50 15.48 -3.48
N ARG A 78 -13.38 15.08 -4.39
CA ARG A 78 -13.24 15.30 -5.82
C ARG A 78 -13.87 16.63 -6.18
N PHE A 79 -13.06 17.62 -6.57
CA PHE A 79 -13.52 18.93 -7.03
C PHE A 79 -13.95 18.90 -8.50
N SER A 80 -13.29 18.07 -9.28
CA SER A 80 -13.62 17.79 -10.69
C SER A 80 -12.94 16.49 -11.12
N LYS A 81 -13.27 15.96 -12.29
CA LYS A 81 -12.54 14.80 -12.85
C LYS A 81 -11.01 14.98 -12.96
N LYS A 82 -10.54 16.23 -12.91
CA LYS A 82 -9.13 16.61 -13.04
C LYS A 82 -8.43 16.91 -11.73
N ILE A 83 -9.16 17.15 -10.63
CA ILE A 83 -8.58 17.61 -9.37
C ILE A 83 -9.25 16.89 -8.20
N ASP A 84 -8.44 16.12 -7.48
CA ASP A 84 -8.83 15.41 -6.27
C ASP A 84 -7.87 15.77 -5.13
N VAL A 85 -8.42 15.96 -3.93
CA VAL A 85 -7.64 16.08 -2.69
C VAL A 85 -7.96 14.89 -1.80
N GLU A 86 -6.93 14.32 -1.17
CA GLU A 86 -7.03 13.14 -0.34
C GLU A 86 -6.27 13.34 0.97
N LEU A 87 -6.89 12.99 2.09
CA LEU A 87 -6.27 12.88 3.40
C LEU A 87 -6.35 11.42 3.83
N GLY A 88 -5.21 10.82 4.16
CA GLY A 88 -5.11 9.41 4.47
C GLY A 88 -4.26 9.09 5.68
N TYR A 89 -4.50 7.89 6.18
CA TYR A 89 -3.77 7.26 7.26
C TYR A 89 -3.30 5.89 6.81
N GLN A 90 -1.98 5.67 6.89
CA GLN A 90 -1.34 4.40 6.61
C GLN A 90 -0.85 3.77 7.91
N PHE A 91 -1.27 2.54 8.14
CA PHE A 91 -0.68 1.66 9.12
C PHE A 91 0.28 0.69 8.44
N VAL A 92 1.55 0.73 8.82
CA VAL A 92 2.57 -0.19 8.34
C VAL A 92 2.97 -1.13 9.49
N TYR A 93 2.77 -2.41 9.26
CA TYR A 93 3.24 -3.47 10.13
C TYR A 93 4.29 -4.30 9.39
N SER A 94 5.52 -4.33 9.88
CA SER A 94 6.57 -5.22 9.37
C SER A 94 7.15 -6.05 10.49
N LYS A 95 7.45 -7.30 10.18
CA LYS A 95 8.23 -8.18 11.04
C LYS A 95 9.66 -8.13 10.58
N ASP A 96 10.59 -7.92 11.50
CA ASP A 96 12.02 -8.06 11.25
C ASP A 96 12.61 -9.10 12.21
N ARG A 97 13.84 -9.57 11.95
CA ARG A 97 14.51 -10.56 12.80
C ARG A 97 14.65 -10.09 14.24
N ASP A 98 14.87 -8.79 14.44
CA ASP A 98 15.14 -8.19 15.75
C ASP A 98 13.89 -7.61 16.42
N GLY A 99 12.72 -7.67 15.77
CA GLY A 99 11.47 -7.20 16.37
C GLY A 99 10.38 -6.81 15.38
N ASN A 100 9.20 -6.54 15.94
CA ASN A 100 8.06 -6.04 15.17
C ASN A 100 8.12 -4.52 15.04
N LEU A 101 8.08 -4.01 13.82
CA LEU A 101 7.98 -2.59 13.53
C LEU A 101 6.52 -2.23 13.24
N ARG A 102 6.02 -1.23 13.96
CA ARG A 102 4.70 -0.64 13.78
C ARG A 102 4.89 0.84 13.49
N ASN A 103 4.44 1.30 12.33
CA ASN A 103 4.53 2.70 11.95
C ASN A 103 3.16 3.24 11.51
N ASN A 104 2.87 4.47 11.92
CA ASN A 104 1.64 5.17 11.63
C ASN A 104 1.99 6.42 10.81
N VAL A 105 1.45 6.55 9.60
CA VAL A 105 1.79 7.64 8.68
C VAL A 105 0.53 8.38 8.28
N PHE A 106 0.50 9.69 8.50
CA PHE A 106 -0.52 10.56 7.93
C PHE A 106 -0.05 11.10 6.59
N GLN A 107 -0.94 11.13 5.60
CA GLN A 107 -0.63 11.53 4.23
C GLN A 107 -1.66 12.52 3.73
N LEU A 108 -1.18 13.57 3.06
CA LEU A 108 -1.99 14.53 2.35
C LEU A 108 -1.57 14.47 0.87
N GLY A 109 -2.53 14.24 -0.01
CA GLY A 109 -2.33 14.09 -1.44
C GLY A 109 -3.18 15.07 -2.24
N LEU A 110 -2.56 15.70 -3.23
CA LEU A 110 -3.24 16.46 -4.27
C LEU A 110 -2.99 15.74 -5.60
N TYR A 111 -4.04 15.32 -6.26
CA TYR A 111 -3.98 14.66 -7.56
C TYR A 111 -4.55 15.58 -8.63
N THR A 112 -3.75 15.84 -9.64
CA THR A 112 -4.12 16.68 -10.79
C THR A 112 -3.86 15.93 -12.09
N ASP A 113 -4.85 15.91 -12.97
CA ASP A 113 -4.76 15.31 -14.31
C ASP A 113 -4.98 16.42 -15.36
N PHE A 114 -3.91 16.82 -16.05
CA PHE A 114 -3.88 17.96 -16.98
C PHE A 114 -4.01 17.54 -18.43
#